data_AF-A0A818H671-F1
#
_entry.id   AF-A0A818H671-F1
#
_cell.length_a   1.000
_cell.length_b   1.000
_cell.length_c   1.000
_cell.angle_alpha   90.00
_cell.angle_beta   90.00
_cell.angle_gamma   90.00
#
_symmetry.space_group_name_H-M   'P 1'
#
loop_
_entity.id
_entity.type
_entity.pdbx_description
1 polymer ?
#
loop_
_entity_poly.entity_id
_entity_poly.type
_entity_poly.pdbx_seq_one_letter_code
_entity_poly.pdbx_strand_id
1 'polypeptide(L)'
;MNPSDAHLLDLPNEILLIILRKLNNIDVLYSLLDINNGRLDIIAQENTFTNILNFVNTNNISLIDRFCIYILPRIHQNIKYFIFEPAVMERILLAAVYPNLTELKLFNFE
;
A
#
# COMPACT_ATOMS: atom_id res chain seq x y z
N MET A 1 -32.68 1.98 21.17
CA MET A 1 -31.32 2.50 20.91
C MET A 1 -30.85 1.82 19.64
N ASN A 2 -30.83 2.55 18.52
CA ASN A 2 -30.15 2.03 17.33
C ASN A 2 -28.66 1.93 17.67
N PRO A 3 -27.98 0.81 17.37
CA PRO A 3 -26.52 0.83 17.39
C PRO A 3 -26.13 1.95 16.43
N SER A 4 -25.48 2.97 16.96
CA SER A 4 -24.93 4.05 16.16
C SER A 4 -24.04 3.39 15.12
N ASP A 5 -24.28 3.63 13.83
CA ASP A 5 -23.40 3.18 12.77
C ASP A 5 -22.03 3.83 13.02
N ALA A 6 -21.16 3.13 13.74
CA ALA A 6 -19.82 3.61 14.03
C ALA A 6 -19.11 3.70 12.69
N HIS A 7 -18.85 4.93 12.24
CA HIS A 7 -18.14 5.10 10.98
C HIS A 7 -16.67 4.76 11.22
N LEU A 8 -16.05 4.10 10.24
CA LEU A 8 -14.63 3.71 10.32
C LEU A 8 -13.74 4.91 10.70
N LEU A 9 -14.08 6.10 10.21
CA LEU A 9 -13.37 7.35 10.48
C LEU A 9 -13.50 7.87 11.93
N ASP A 10 -14.47 7.37 12.70
CA ASP A 10 -14.64 7.73 14.11
C ASP A 10 -13.66 6.99 15.02
N LEU A 11 -12.98 5.95 14.50
CA LEU A 11 -12.00 5.17 15.24
C LEU A 11 -10.68 5.96 15.43
N PRO A 12 -9.95 5.75 16.54
CA PRO A 12 -8.59 6.29 16.72
C PRO A 12 -7.60 5.79 15.66
N ASN A 13 -6.51 6.54 15.43
CA ASN A 13 -5.50 6.21 14.43
C ASN A 13 -4.89 4.82 14.67
N GLU A 14 -4.63 4.48 15.93
CA GLU A 14 -4.02 3.22 16.34
C GLU A 14 -4.89 2.04 15.93
N ILE A 15 -6.22 2.18 16.10
CA ILE A 15 -7.19 1.15 15.73
C ILE A 15 -7.30 1.04 14.20
N LEU A 16 -7.33 2.18 13.50
CA LEU A 16 -7.31 2.21 12.04
C LEU A 16 -6.07 1.51 11.49
N LEU A 17 -4.88 1.81 12.01
CA LEU A 17 -3.64 1.16 11.62
C LEU A 17 -3.69 -0.35 11.84
N ILE A 18 -4.24 -0.82 12.96
CA ILE A 18 -4.41 -2.26 13.23
C ILE A 18 -5.33 -2.90 12.20
N ILE A 19 -6.43 -2.26 11.84
CA ILE A 19 -7.39 -2.77 10.85
C ILE A 19 -6.74 -2.83 9.47
N LEU A 20 -6.14 -1.72 9.02
CA LEU A 20 -5.54 -1.60 7.69
C LEU A 20 -4.37 -2.58 7.51
N ARG A 21 -3.58 -2.85 8.56
CA ARG A 21 -2.50 -3.85 8.52
C ARG A 21 -2.98 -5.28 8.34
N LYS A 22 -4.25 -5.58 8.60
CA LYS A 22 -4.83 -6.91 8.33
C LYS A 22 -5.28 -7.08 6.88
N LEU A 23 -5.36 -6.00 6.12
CA LEU A 23 -5.76 -6.00 4.73
C LEU A 23 -4.53 -6.03 3.82
N ASN A 24 -4.72 -6.40 2.55
CA ASN A 24 -3.65 -6.29 1.57
C ASN A 24 -3.28 -4.80 1.41
N ASN A 25 -2.01 -4.49 1.63
CA ASN A 25 -1.48 -3.13 1.59
C ASN A 25 -1.68 -2.45 0.24
N ILE A 26 -1.61 -3.17 -0.88
CA ILE A 26 -1.86 -2.60 -2.22
C ILE A 26 -3.32 -2.21 -2.38
N ASP A 27 -4.25 -3.07 -2.00
CA ASP A 27 -5.69 -2.79 -2.08
C ASP A 27 -6.07 -1.59 -1.20
N VAL A 28 -5.49 -1.51 -0.01
CA VAL A 28 -5.71 -0.39 0.91
C VAL A 28 -5.09 0.89 0.37
N LEU A 29 -3.84 0.87 -0.07
CA LEU A 29 -3.19 2.06 -0.64
C LEU A 29 -3.97 2.58 -1.85
N TYR A 30 -4.44 1.67 -2.72
CA TYR A 30 -5.28 2.03 -3.85
C TYR A 30 -6.65 2.58 -3.42
N SER A 31 -7.25 1.99 -2.38
CA SER A 31 -8.54 2.45 -1.87
C SER A 31 -8.43 3.81 -1.19
N LEU A 32 -7.34 4.08 -0.46
CA LEU A 32 -7.21 5.26 0.40
C LEU A 32 -6.61 6.47 -0.30
N LEU A 33 -5.69 6.28 -1.25
CA LEU A 33 -5.13 7.42 -1.99
C LEU A 33 -6.19 8.02 -2.91
N ASP A 34 -6.29 9.36 -2.87
CA ASP A 34 -7.26 10.20 -3.61
C ASP A 34 -8.71 10.17 -3.07
N ILE A 35 -8.97 9.64 -1.87
CA ILE A 35 -10.24 9.87 -1.15
C ILE A 35 -10.40 11.36 -0.74
N ASN A 36 -9.38 12.22 -0.93
CA ASN A 36 -9.33 13.58 -0.40
C ASN A 36 -9.54 13.61 1.12
N ASN A 37 -9.05 12.58 1.82
CA ASN A 37 -9.09 12.50 3.27
C ASN A 37 -7.66 12.57 3.82
N GLY A 38 -7.24 13.76 4.23
CA GLY A 38 -5.87 14.01 4.67
C GLY A 38 -5.43 13.15 5.86
N ARG A 39 -6.36 12.66 6.70
CA ARG A 39 -6.04 11.76 7.80
C ARG A 39 -5.68 10.36 7.30
N LEU A 40 -6.45 9.83 6.36
CA LEU A 40 -6.16 8.53 5.75
C LEU A 40 -4.89 8.60 4.89
N ASP A 41 -4.64 9.72 4.23
CA ASP A 41 -3.39 9.94 3.48
C ASP A 41 -2.15 9.89 4.38
N ILE A 42 -2.24 10.47 5.58
CA ILE A 42 -1.15 10.41 6.58
C ILE A 42 -0.95 8.96 7.04
N ILE A 43 -2.03 8.27 7.41
CA ILE A 43 -1.98 6.86 7.88
C ILE A 43 -1.39 5.96 6.79
N ALA A 44 -1.80 6.15 5.54
CA ALA A 44 -1.32 5.40 4.39
C ALA A 44 0.16 5.63 4.08
N GLN A 45 0.76 6.74 4.52
CA GLN A 45 2.17 7.06 4.33
C GLN A 45 3.05 6.63 5.51
N GLU A 46 2.47 6.21 6.64
CA GLU A 46 3.27 5.79 7.79
C GLU A 46 4.19 4.61 7.44
N ASN A 47 5.43 4.67 7.95
CA ASN A 47 6.44 3.62 7.73
C ASN A 47 5.95 2.23 8.12
N THR A 48 5.12 2.15 9.16
CA THR A 48 4.56 0.89 9.64
C THR A 48 3.69 0.19 8.59
N PHE A 49 3.11 0.96 7.67
CA PHE A 49 2.21 0.48 6.63
C PHE A 49 2.90 0.30 5.27
N THR A 50 3.87 1.17 4.96
CA THR A 50 4.52 1.25 3.64
C THR A 50 5.86 0.54 3.54
N ASN A 51 6.40 0.04 4.66
CA ASN A 51 7.71 -0.61 4.67
C ASN A 51 7.76 -1.93 3.91
N ILE A 52 6.64 -2.64 3.79
CA ILE A 52 6.51 -3.88 3.04
C ILE A 52 5.41 -3.65 2.02
N LEU A 53 5.66 -3.90 0.74
CA LEU A 53 4.64 -3.89 -0.31
C LEU A 53 4.57 -5.28 -0.97
N ASN A 54 3.36 -5.83 -1.06
CA ASN A 54 3.13 -7.19 -1.55
C ASN A 54 2.21 -7.17 -2.79
N PHE A 55 2.79 -7.45 -3.95
CA PHE A 55 2.10 -7.47 -5.24
C PHE A 55 1.77 -8.89 -5.72
N VAL A 56 1.86 -9.90 -4.85
CA VAL A 56 1.45 -11.27 -5.19
C VAL A 56 -0.06 -11.30 -5.42
N ASN A 57 -0.50 -12.03 -6.44
CA ASN A 57 -1.86 -12.11 -6.96
C ASN A 57 -2.44 -10.78 -7.49
N THR A 58 -1.59 -9.79 -7.81
CA THR A 58 -2.06 -8.52 -8.36
C THR A 58 -2.23 -8.63 -9.87
N ASN A 59 -3.38 -9.16 -10.31
CA ASN A 59 -3.65 -9.43 -11.72
C ASN A 59 -4.04 -8.17 -12.54
N ASN A 60 -4.29 -7.04 -11.88
CA ASN A 60 -4.75 -5.83 -12.55
C ASN A 60 -3.58 -4.90 -12.90
N ILE A 61 -2.99 -5.11 -14.08
CA ILE A 61 -1.85 -4.30 -14.57
C ILE A 61 -2.19 -2.80 -14.60
N SER A 62 -3.43 -2.43 -14.97
CA SER A 62 -3.82 -1.01 -15.00
C SER A 62 -3.85 -0.36 -13.62
N LEU A 63 -4.16 -1.15 -12.58
CA LEU A 63 -4.06 -0.72 -11.19
C LEU A 63 -2.60 -0.50 -10.81
N ILE A 64 -1.71 -1.41 -11.20
CA ILE A 64 -0.27 -1.31 -10.93
C ILE A 64 0.33 -0.08 -11.61
N ASP A 65 -0.04 0.21 -12.85
CA ASP A 65 0.45 1.39 -13.56
C ASP A 65 0.03 2.68 -12.84
N ARG A 66 -1.24 2.77 -12.40
CA ARG A 66 -1.71 3.90 -11.59
C ARG A 66 -0.99 3.97 -10.25
N PHE A 67 -0.78 2.83 -9.59
CA PHE A 67 -0.04 2.76 -8.33
C PHE A 67 1.39 3.29 -8.51
N CYS A 68 2.08 2.88 -9.59
CA CYS A 68 3.41 3.34 -9.97
C CYS A 68 3.48 4.84 -10.23
N ILE A 69 2.44 5.43 -10.83
CA ILE A 69 2.41 6.86 -11.18
C ILE A 69 2.05 7.73 -9.96
N TYR A 70 1.06 7.34 -9.16
CA TYR A 70 0.45 8.24 -8.18
C TYR A 70 0.83 7.94 -6.72
N ILE A 71 1.03 6.66 -6.39
CA ILE A 71 1.20 6.23 -5.00
C ILE A 71 2.69 6.10 -4.69
N LEU A 72 3.39 5.35 -5.53
CA LEU A 72 4.79 5.01 -5.38
C LEU A 72 5.69 6.23 -5.15
N PRO A 73 5.60 7.33 -5.93
CA PRO A 73 6.42 8.52 -5.72
C PRO A 73 6.21 9.22 -4.37
N ARG A 74 5.13 8.91 -3.64
CA ARG A 74 4.83 9.49 -2.33
C ARG A 74 5.37 8.65 -1.18
N ILE A 75 5.43 7.32 -1.37
CA ILE A 75 5.80 6.38 -0.31
C ILE A 75 7.17 5.72 -0.52
N HIS A 76 7.82 5.94 -1.66
CA HIS A 76 9.03 5.20 -2.07
C HIS A 76 10.17 5.24 -1.06
N GLN A 77 10.29 6.32 -0.28
CA GLN A 77 11.33 6.44 0.74
C GLN A 77 11.09 5.54 1.95
N ASN A 78 9.86 5.10 2.18
CA ASN A 78 9.52 4.32 3.37
C ASN A 78 9.61 2.81 3.11
N ILE A 79 9.66 2.41 1.83
CA ILE A 79 9.67 1.01 1.39
C ILE A 79 11.03 0.38 1.73
N LYS A 80 10.98 -0.77 2.39
CA LYS A 80 12.13 -1.59 2.77
C LYS A 80 12.10 -2.98 2.13
N TYR A 81 10.91 -3.52 1.92
CA TYR A 81 10.72 -4.87 1.40
C TYR A 81 9.70 -4.86 0.27
N PHE A 82 10.05 -5.50 -0.82
CA PHE A 82 9.10 -5.81 -1.87
C PHE A 82 8.91 -7.30 -2.01
N ILE A 83 7.65 -7.69 -2.22
CA ILE A 83 7.28 -9.04 -2.61
C ILE A 83 6.52 -8.92 -3.93
N PHE A 84 7.05 -9.51 -4.99
CA PHE A 84 6.50 -9.36 -6.34
C PHE A 84 6.30 -10.71 -7.02
N GLU A 85 5.36 -10.75 -7.97
CA GLU A 85 5.41 -11.67 -9.09
C GLU A 85 6.32 -11.13 -10.21
N PRO A 86 6.96 -12.00 -11.01
CA PRO A 86 7.83 -11.56 -12.10
C PRO A 86 7.16 -10.60 -13.08
N ALA A 87 5.86 -10.77 -13.35
CA ALA A 87 5.12 -9.98 -14.33
C ALA A 87 5.03 -8.48 -14.00
N VAL A 88 5.20 -8.11 -12.73
CA VAL A 88 4.99 -6.74 -12.24
C VAL A 88 6.27 -6.08 -11.72
N MET A 89 7.31 -6.89 -11.49
CA MET A 89 8.57 -6.46 -10.91
C MET A 89 9.21 -5.31 -11.69
N GLU A 90 9.37 -5.44 -13.01
CA GLU A 90 10.05 -4.43 -13.83
C GLU A 90 9.35 -3.07 -13.73
N ARG A 91 8.01 -3.06 -13.83
CA ARG A 91 7.21 -1.82 -13.74
C ARG A 91 7.43 -1.10 -12.42
N ILE A 92 7.41 -1.84 -11.32
CA ILE A 92 7.56 -1.27 -9.99
C ILE A 92 8.99 -0.80 -9.78
N LEU A 93 9.99 -1.61 -10.12
CA LEU A 93 11.40 -1.23 -9.93
C LEU A 93 11.80 0.00 -10.75
N LEU A 94 11.18 0.22 -11.92
CA LEU A 94 11.43 1.40 -12.76
C LEU A 94 10.64 2.66 -12.33
N ALA A 95 9.62 2.52 -11.48
CA ALA A 95 8.72 3.63 -11.13
C ALA A 95 9.38 4.70 -10.24
N ALA A 96 10.36 4.33 -9.41
CA ALA A 96 10.98 5.25 -8.45
C ALA A 96 12.38 4.78 -8.03
N VAL A 97 13.11 5.64 -7.31
CA VAL A 97 14.34 5.27 -6.61
C VAL A 97 14.00 4.89 -5.18
N TYR A 98 14.45 3.72 -4.70
CA TYR A 98 14.12 3.23 -3.37
C TYR A 98 15.33 3.30 -2.42
N PRO A 99 15.56 4.44 -1.74
CA PRO A 99 16.79 4.65 -0.97
C PRO A 99 16.91 3.72 0.24
N ASN A 100 15.79 3.24 0.78
CA ASN A 100 15.73 2.40 1.98
C ASN A 100 15.38 0.94 1.68
N LEU A 101 15.39 0.53 0.42
CA LEU A 101 15.08 -0.83 0.02
C LEU A 101 16.17 -1.78 0.48
N THR A 102 15.79 -2.75 1.30
CA THR A 102 16.70 -3.75 1.87
C THR A 102 16.51 -5.13 1.26
N GLU A 103 15.31 -5.48 0.78
CA GLU A 103 15.02 -6.83 0.29
C GLU A 103 14.04 -6.83 -0.88
N LEU A 104 14.32 -7.71 -1.84
CA LEU A 104 13.45 -8.07 -2.94
C LEU A 104 13.15 -9.56 -2.87
N LYS A 105 11.87 -9.92 -2.76
CA LYS A 105 11.41 -11.29 -2.78
C LYS A 105 10.57 -11.55 -4.02
N LEU A 106 11.04 -12.48 -4.84
CA LEU A 106 10.28 -12.99 -5.99
C LEU A 106 9.41 -14.15 -5.52
N PHE A 107 8.13 -14.07 -5.82
CA PHE A 107 7.18 -15.15 -5.61
C PHE A 107 6.87 -15.77 -6.97
N ASN A 108 7.35 -17.00 -7.19
CA ASN A 108 7.00 -17.81 -8.35
C ASN A 108 5.93 -18.80 -7.94
N PHE A 109 4.77 -18.75 -8.61
CA PHE A 109 3.87 -19.90 -8.66
C PHE A 109 4.48 -20.91 -9.64
N GLU A 110 5.03 -22.00 -9.11
CA GLU A 110 5.23 -23.22 -9.90
C GLU A 110 3.88 -23.88 -10.22
#